data_AF-A0A9E0WUN6-F1
#
_entry.id   AF-A0A9E0WUN6-F1
#
_cell.length_a   1.000
_cell.length_b   1.000
_cell.length_c   1.000
_cell.angle_alpha   90.00
_cell.angle_beta   90.00
_cell.angle_gamma   90.00
#
_symmetry.space_group_name_H-M   'P 1'
#
loop_
_entity.id
_entity.type
_entity.pdbx_description
1 polymer ?
#
loop_
_entity_poly.entity_id
_entity_poly.type
_entity_poly.pdbx_seq_one_letter_code
_entity_poly.pdbx_strand_id
1 'polypeptide(L)'
;MTTVRIHIDPATDPVQSAGVPRGRIDAARVDATTEAQIAQHIAEDEAEAMQDAAQFARRVRQRLGLSQAEFSARIHVSLDTIRNWEQGKRSPTGAAKALLKILDKAPEVALAAL
;
A
#
# COMPACT_ATOMS: atom_id res chain seq x y z
N MET A 1 -28.56 -4.77 6.44
CA MET A 1 -27.40 -4.75 7.35
C MET A 1 -27.81 -3.99 8.60
N THR A 2 -27.74 -4.60 9.78
CA THR A 2 -28.10 -3.95 11.05
C THR A 2 -26.83 -3.41 11.68
N THR A 3 -26.70 -2.08 11.74
CA THR A 3 -25.54 -1.44 12.37
C THR A 3 -25.80 -1.34 13.87
N VAL A 4 -24.98 -2.01 14.69
CA VAL A 4 -25.05 -1.90 16.16
C VAL A 4 -24.11 -0.78 16.59
N ARG A 5 -24.64 0.23 17.27
CA ARG A 5 -23.85 1.33 17.85
C ARG A 5 -23.43 0.93 19.25
N ILE A 6 -22.13 0.80 19.49
CA ILE A 6 -21.55 0.47 20.80
C ILE A 6 -20.83 1.71 21.33
N HIS A 7 -21.13 2.10 22.56
CA HIS A 7 -20.41 3.15 23.30
C HIS A 7 -19.37 2.46 24.19
N ILE A 8 -18.08 2.78 23.99
CA ILE A 8 -16.98 2.22 24.77
C ILE A 8 -16.41 3.35 25.63
N ASP A 9 -16.47 3.21 26.95
CA ASP A 9 -15.79 4.10 27.88
C ASP A 9 -14.36 3.58 28.10
N PRO A 10 -13.31 4.36 27.75
CA PRO A 10 -11.92 3.92 27.87
C PRO A 10 -11.45 3.76 29.33
N ALA A 11 -12.19 4.30 30.32
CA ALA A 11 -11.86 4.14 31.74
C ALA A 11 -12.35 2.81 32.33
N THR A 12 -13.27 2.12 31.64
CA THR A 12 -13.74 0.78 32.02
C THR A 12 -13.06 -0.29 31.19
N ASP A 13 -12.64 -1.37 31.84
CA ASP A 13 -12.09 -2.54 31.16
C ASP A 13 -13.12 -3.11 30.17
N PRO A 14 -12.87 -3.03 28.84
CA PRO A 14 -13.83 -3.46 27.83
C PRO A 14 -14.12 -4.96 27.88
N VAL A 15 -13.30 -5.76 28.59
CA VAL A 15 -13.53 -7.18 28.84
C VAL A 15 -14.73 -7.42 29.76
N GLN A 16 -15.13 -6.43 30.57
CA GLN A 16 -16.25 -6.50 31.51
C GLN A 16 -17.56 -5.93 30.93
N SER A 17 -17.51 -5.27 29.77
CA SER A 17 -18.67 -4.65 29.13
C SER A 17 -19.52 -5.69 28.38
N ALA A 18 -20.65 -6.06 28.97
CA ALA A 18 -21.61 -6.99 28.37
C ALA A 18 -22.10 -6.49 27.00
N GLY A 19 -21.64 -7.12 25.92
CA GLY A 19 -22.09 -6.82 24.54
C GLY A 19 -20.97 -6.59 23.52
N VAL A 20 -19.70 -6.49 23.94
CA VAL A 20 -18.57 -6.40 23.00
C VAL A 20 -18.18 -7.83 22.56
N PRO A 21 -18.24 -8.17 21.26
CA PRO A 21 -17.72 -9.44 20.77
C PRO A 21 -16.22 -9.51 21.09
N ARG A 22 -15.78 -10.48 21.91
CA ARG A 22 -14.34 -10.71 22.12
C ARG A 22 -13.69 -10.98 20.77
N GLY A 23 -12.76 -10.12 20.37
CA GLY A 23 -11.90 -10.36 19.22
C GLY A 23 -11.19 -11.71 19.38
N ARG A 24 -11.02 -12.44 18.27
CA ARG A 24 -10.33 -13.75 18.27
C ARG A 24 -8.81 -13.57 18.27
N ILE A 25 -8.27 -12.84 19.25
CA ILE A 25 -6.83 -12.65 19.39
C ILE A 25 -6.28 -13.47 20.55
N ASP A 26 -5.06 -13.96 20.39
CA ASP A 26 -4.28 -14.54 21.47
C ASP A 26 -3.63 -13.40 22.27
N ALA A 27 -4.27 -13.00 23.37
CA ALA A 27 -3.82 -11.88 24.19
C ALA A 27 -2.42 -12.10 24.77
N ALA A 28 -2.10 -13.35 25.18
CA ALA A 28 -0.79 -13.67 25.74
C ALA A 28 0.32 -13.47 24.70
N ARG A 29 0.06 -13.82 23.44
CA ARG A 29 0.98 -13.55 22.33
C ARG A 29 1.14 -12.05 22.05
N VAL A 30 0.06 -11.27 22.09
CA VAL A 30 0.12 -9.81 21.88
C VAL A 30 0.96 -9.16 22.99
N ASP A 31 0.68 -9.46 24.25
CA ASP A 31 1.40 -8.87 25.39
C ASP A 31 2.87 -9.29 25.46
N ALA A 32 3.21 -10.48 24.94
CA ALA A 32 4.59 -10.96 24.84
C ALA A 32 5.36 -10.36 23.65
N THR A 33 4.72 -9.60 22.76
CA THR A 33 5.38 -9.01 21.59
C THR A 33 6.23 -7.81 22.01
N THR A 34 7.54 -7.91 21.78
CA THR A 34 8.51 -6.89 22.14
C THR A 34 8.55 -5.74 21.13
N GLU A 35 9.02 -4.56 21.55
CA GLU A 35 9.28 -3.41 20.67
C GLU A 35 10.20 -3.76 19.49
N ALA A 36 11.19 -4.64 19.70
CA ALA A 36 12.09 -5.08 18.65
C ALA A 36 11.35 -5.93 17.59
N GLN A 37 10.43 -6.79 18.00
CA GLN A 37 9.59 -7.58 17.09
C GLN A 37 8.61 -6.70 16.34
N ILE A 38 8.02 -5.69 16.99
CA ILE A 38 7.15 -4.70 16.35
C ILE A 38 7.92 -3.96 15.25
N ALA A 39 9.11 -3.44 15.58
CA ALA A 39 9.94 -2.74 14.61
C ALA A 39 10.35 -3.62 13.43
N GLN A 40 10.65 -4.90 13.68
CA GLN A 40 10.94 -5.86 12.62
C GLN A 40 9.73 -6.07 11.70
N HIS A 41 8.55 -6.34 12.23
CA HIS A 41 7.35 -6.52 11.41
C HIS A 41 7.02 -5.27 10.59
N ILE A 42 7.17 -4.07 11.17
CA ILE A 42 6.98 -2.82 10.42
C ILE A 42 7.95 -2.75 9.23
N ALA A 43 9.22 -3.06 9.45
CA ALA A 43 10.23 -3.02 8.39
C ALA A 43 9.96 -4.06 7.30
N GLU A 44 9.47 -5.26 7.67
CA GLU A 44 9.07 -6.31 6.74
C GLU A 44 7.85 -5.87 5.90
N ASP A 45 6.80 -5.37 6.56
CA ASP A 45 5.59 -4.85 5.89
C ASP A 45 5.91 -3.69 4.94
N GLU A 46 6.78 -2.77 5.34
CA GLU A 46 7.23 -1.66 4.50
C GLU A 46 8.03 -2.14 3.27
N ALA A 47 8.89 -3.14 3.46
CA ALA A 47 9.65 -3.74 2.36
C ALA A 47 8.74 -4.45 1.37
N GLU A 48 7.77 -5.24 1.85
CA GLU A 48 6.75 -5.89 1.02
C GLU A 48 5.93 -4.86 0.24
N ALA A 49 5.43 -3.81 0.91
CA ALA A 49 4.68 -2.74 0.26
C ALA A 49 5.50 -2.01 -0.83
N MET A 50 6.80 -1.85 -0.63
CA MET A 50 7.70 -1.26 -1.62
C MET A 50 7.92 -2.18 -2.83
N GLN A 51 8.02 -3.50 -2.61
CA GLN A 51 8.10 -4.47 -3.70
C GLN A 51 6.78 -4.55 -4.50
N ASP A 52 5.64 -4.50 -3.83
CA ASP A 52 4.33 -4.45 -4.49
C ASP A 52 4.18 -3.20 -5.37
N ALA A 53 4.61 -2.04 -4.87
CA ALA A 53 4.62 -0.81 -5.65
C ALA A 53 5.53 -0.92 -6.89
N ALA A 54 6.69 -1.56 -6.75
CA ALA A 54 7.62 -1.80 -7.85
C ALA A 54 7.04 -2.72 -8.93
N GLN A 55 6.44 -3.83 -8.51
CA GLN A 55 5.77 -4.78 -9.41
C GLN A 55 4.59 -4.10 -10.12
N PHE A 56 3.81 -3.29 -9.41
CA PHE A 56 2.71 -2.55 -10.00
C PHE A 56 3.19 -1.57 -11.07
N ALA A 57 4.22 -0.75 -10.79
CA ALA A 57 4.77 0.19 -11.76
C ALA A 57 5.29 -0.54 -13.03
N ARG A 58 6.04 -1.63 -12.84
CA ARG A 58 6.55 -2.46 -13.94
C ARG A 58 5.42 -3.06 -14.78
N ARG A 59 4.38 -3.59 -14.13
CA ARG A 59 3.22 -4.18 -14.79
C ARG A 59 2.47 -3.17 -15.64
N VAL A 60 2.25 -1.96 -15.12
CA VAL A 60 1.59 -0.87 -15.87
C VAL A 60 2.37 -0.58 -17.15
N ARG A 61 3.69 -0.38 -17.06
CA ARG A 61 4.54 -0.15 -18.23
C ARG A 61 4.47 -1.30 -19.23
N GLN A 62 4.62 -2.54 -18.76
CA GLN A 62 4.64 -3.73 -19.62
C GLN A 62 3.30 -3.93 -20.35
N ARG A 63 2.18 -3.63 -19.69
CA ARG A 63 0.84 -3.68 -20.31
C ARG A 63 0.68 -2.66 -21.44
N LEU A 64 1.42 -1.55 -21.40
CA LEU A 64 1.48 -0.56 -22.49
C LEU A 64 2.44 -0.95 -23.62
N GLY A 65 3.20 -2.04 -23.45
CA GLY A 65 4.19 -2.48 -24.45
C GLY A 65 5.43 -1.59 -24.55
N LEU A 66 5.69 -0.75 -23.54
CA LEU A 66 6.76 0.24 -23.58
C LEU A 66 8.04 -0.24 -22.87
N SER A 67 9.19 0.11 -23.42
CA SER A 67 10.47 0.08 -22.70
C SER A 67 10.50 1.10 -21.57
N GLN A 68 11.45 0.97 -20.63
CA GLN A 68 11.59 1.94 -19.54
C GLN A 68 11.87 3.37 -20.06
N ALA A 69 12.63 3.49 -21.15
CA ALA A 69 12.96 4.77 -21.76
C ALA A 69 11.74 5.42 -22.44
N GLU A 70 10.97 4.63 -23.19
CA GLU A 70 9.73 5.11 -23.81
C GLU A 70 8.70 5.50 -22.75
N PHE A 71 8.55 4.69 -21.70
CA PHE A 71 7.64 5.01 -20.61
C PHE A 71 8.03 6.28 -19.87
N SER A 72 9.32 6.43 -19.56
CA SER A 72 9.90 7.65 -18.98
C SER A 72 9.56 8.89 -19.81
N ALA A 73 9.80 8.83 -21.12
CA ALA A 73 9.48 9.93 -22.03
C ALA A 73 7.97 10.21 -22.07
N ARG A 74 7.14 9.15 -22.09
CA ARG A 74 5.69 9.24 -22.24
C ARG A 74 4.99 9.89 -21.06
N ILE A 75 5.48 9.67 -19.85
CA ILE A 75 4.86 10.19 -18.62
C ILE A 75 5.65 11.36 -18.00
N HIS A 76 6.67 11.87 -18.69
CA HIS A 76 7.53 12.97 -18.25
C HIS A 76 8.21 12.74 -16.88
N VAL A 77 8.67 11.51 -16.64
CA VAL A 77 9.41 11.12 -15.43
C VAL A 77 10.79 10.64 -15.83
N SER A 78 11.84 11.01 -15.08
CA SER A 78 13.20 10.60 -15.45
C SER A 78 13.36 9.08 -15.50
N LEU A 79 14.21 8.58 -16.40
CA LEU A 79 14.48 7.15 -16.54
C LEU A 79 15.03 6.55 -15.24
N ASP A 80 15.84 7.31 -14.50
CA ASP A 80 16.34 6.88 -13.19
C ASP A 80 15.21 6.70 -12.17
N THR A 81 14.25 7.63 -12.14
CA THR A 81 13.06 7.52 -11.29
C THR A 81 12.23 6.28 -11.64
N ILE A 82 12.00 6.00 -12.93
CA ILE A 82 11.30 4.78 -13.36
C ILE A 82 12.05 3.52 -12.90
N ARG A 83 13.38 3.49 -13.06
CA ARG A 83 14.20 2.36 -12.60
C ARG A 83 14.14 2.19 -11.09
N ASN A 84 14.23 3.27 -10.32
CA ASN A 84 14.13 3.22 -8.87
C ASN A 84 12.76 2.73 -8.40
N TRP A 85 11.69 3.10 -9.10
CA TRP A 85 10.35 2.55 -8.85
C TRP A 85 10.28 1.07 -9.16
N GLU A 86 10.64 0.66 -10.38
CA GLU A 86 10.52 -0.74 -10.80
C GLU A 86 11.48 -1.70 -10.08
N GLN A 87 12.53 -1.19 -9.43
CA GLN A 87 13.46 -1.96 -8.60
C GLN A 87 13.08 -1.96 -7.11
N GLY A 88 12.05 -1.21 -6.70
CA GLY A 88 11.65 -1.11 -5.30
C GLY A 88 12.67 -0.37 -4.43
N LYS A 89 13.44 0.57 -5.01
CA LYS A 89 14.31 1.48 -4.24
C LYS A 89 13.54 2.69 -3.72
N ARG A 90 12.49 3.07 -4.45
CA ARG A 90 11.54 4.14 -4.13
C ARG A 90 10.16 3.71 -4.59
N SER A 91 9.12 4.29 -4.00
CA SER A 91 7.74 4.08 -4.43
C SER A 91 7.18 5.34 -5.11
N PRO A 92 6.32 5.21 -6.13
CA PRO A 92 5.55 6.35 -6.64
C PRO A 92 4.66 6.93 -5.54
N THR A 93 4.63 8.26 -5.41
CA THR A 93 3.83 8.97 -4.39
C THR A 93 2.85 9.95 -5.05
N GLY A 94 1.82 10.36 -4.29
CA GLY A 94 0.88 11.42 -4.69
C GLY A 94 0.37 11.30 -6.13
N ALA A 95 0.67 12.31 -6.94
CA ALA A 95 0.26 12.40 -8.34
C ALA A 95 0.80 11.26 -9.21
N ALA A 96 2.03 10.80 -9.00
CA ALA A 96 2.59 9.70 -9.78
C ALA A 96 1.84 8.38 -9.54
N LYS A 97 1.48 8.10 -8.28
CA LYS A 97 0.66 6.93 -7.92
C LYS A 97 -0.73 7.01 -8.56
N ALA A 98 -1.34 8.19 -8.56
CA ALA A 98 -2.63 8.41 -9.23
C ALA A 98 -2.51 8.19 -10.74
N LEU A 99 -1.50 8.76 -11.39
CA LEU A 99 -1.25 8.61 -12.82
C LEU A 99 -1.07 7.13 -13.21
N LEU A 100 -0.24 6.37 -12.47
CA LEU A 100 -0.06 4.94 -12.74
C LEU A 100 -1.36 4.15 -12.60
N LYS A 101 -2.23 4.51 -11.64
CA LYS A 101 -3.56 3.90 -11.50
C LYS A 101 -4.47 4.21 -12.68
N ILE A 102 -4.45 5.44 -13.20
CA ILE A 102 -5.22 5.82 -14.37
C ILE A 102 -4.69 5.09 -15.61
N LEU A 103 -3.37 5.04 -15.81
CA LEU A 103 -2.73 4.29 -16.89
C LEU A 103 -3.06 2.79 -16.83
N ASP A 104 -3.15 2.19 -15.64
CA ASP A 104 -3.55 0.78 -15.46
C ASP A 104 -5.00 0.55 -15.93
N LYS A 105 -5.92 1.43 -15.54
CA LYS A 105 -7.37 1.27 -15.72
C LYS A 105 -7.89 1.76 -17.07
N ALA A 106 -7.38 2.89 -17.56
CA ALA A 106 -7.83 3.57 -18.77
C ALA A 106 -6.62 4.08 -19.58
N PRO A 107 -5.78 3.17 -20.10
CA PRO A 107 -4.51 3.53 -20.75
C PRO A 107 -4.71 4.46 -21.95
N GLU A 108 -5.71 4.21 -22.80
CA GLU A 108 -5.97 5.01 -24.00
C GLU A 108 -6.29 6.47 -23.65
N VAL A 109 -7.19 6.68 -22.68
CA VAL A 109 -7.59 8.02 -22.22
C VAL A 109 -6.43 8.75 -21.56
N ALA A 110 -5.68 8.06 -20.69
CA ALA A 110 -4.51 8.65 -20.03
C ALA A 110 -3.44 9.06 -21.04
N LEU A 111 -3.13 8.18 -21.98
CA LEU A 111 -2.14 8.41 -23.02
C LEU A 111 -2.55 9.48 -24.03
N ALA A 112 -3.85 9.70 -24.27
CA ALA A 112 -4.32 10.80 -25.09
C ALA A 112 -4.17 12.17 -24.42
N ALA A 113 -4.08 12.22 -23.08
CA ALA A 113 -4.01 13.43 -22.29
C ALA A 113 -2.57 13.83 -21.86
N LEU A 114 -1.61 12.93 -22.07
CA LEU A 114 -0.17 13.14 -21.85
C LEU A 114 0.51 13.52 -23.16
#